data_AF-A0A0F8W4B3-F1
#
_entry.id   AF-A0A0F8W4B3-F1
#
_cell.length_a   1.000
_cell.length_b   1.000
_cell.length_c   1.000
_cell.angle_alpha   90.00
_cell.angle_beta   90.00
_cell.angle_gamma   90.00
#
_symmetry.space_group_name_H-M   'P 1'
#
loop_
_entity.id
_entity.type
_entity.pdbx_description
1 polymer ?
#
loop_
_entity_poly.entity_id
_entity_poly.type
_entity_poly.pdbx_seq_one_letter_code
_entity_poly.pdbx_strand_id
1 'polypeptide(L)'
;VRGWENLQREKYKLKFFHNNGCSAIVTVKKGSSTIVFLDSMNWFPESLAKTGERLGIPKMDIDFDTCTDKELSIYCKNDTLIEFENFKIFIAFLEDNMVGRLCYTRASTAMAAYLFRHYHTPIYIHNNAEAITIERESYKGGRCECFVLGDLSGQPFYVFDVNSLYPFVMQRNSFPTKYVKLHHHLTTTGLNELLSNQAVVARVIIETTEPVYAIKHGRTIFPVGTFETTLCTPELLYALEHGHIVKVLDSVSYEQAPIFSSYVNTMYALRRDCIDRKDRAYERLVKYLMNSLYGKFGQKAEEWVKIGDVPGEPDREELVYNLNPRKITRLRYLLGELFERQG
;
A
#
# COMPACT_ATOMS: atom_id res chain seq x y z
N VAL A 1 -18.58 18.84 15.56
CA VAL A 1 -17.25 19.50 15.50
C VAL A 1 -17.28 20.53 14.39
N ARG A 2 -17.11 21.82 14.69
CA ARG A 2 -17.12 22.94 13.74
C ARG A 2 -15.82 23.06 12.92
N GLY A 3 -15.11 21.94 12.73
CA GLY A 3 -13.66 21.91 12.49
C GLY A 3 -13.20 22.59 11.20
N TRP A 4 -14.05 22.65 10.18
CA TRP A 4 -13.70 23.17 8.86
C TRP A 4 -14.42 24.46 8.47
N GLU A 5 -15.24 25.02 9.36
CA GLU A 5 -16.02 26.24 9.09
C GLU A 5 -15.11 27.42 8.72
N ASN A 6 -13.94 27.52 9.37
CA ASN A 6 -12.97 28.54 9.05
C ASN A 6 -12.39 28.38 7.63
N LEU A 7 -12.17 27.15 7.16
CA LEU A 7 -11.70 26.91 5.79
C LEU A 7 -12.77 27.28 4.77
N GLN A 8 -14.03 26.94 5.04
CA GLN A 8 -15.17 27.32 4.21
C GLN A 8 -15.33 28.85 4.15
N ARG A 9 -15.29 29.53 5.31
CA ARG A 9 -15.35 31.00 5.40
C ARG A 9 -14.23 31.65 4.59
N GLU A 10 -13.04 31.08 4.67
CA GLU A 10 -11.87 31.54 3.91
C GLU A 10 -11.87 31.10 2.44
N LYS A 11 -12.91 30.41 1.96
CA LYS A 11 -13.08 29.95 0.57
C LYS A 11 -12.02 28.94 0.11
N TYR A 12 -11.50 28.13 1.02
CA TYR A 12 -10.72 26.95 0.66
C TYR A 12 -11.65 25.85 0.15
N LYS A 13 -11.23 25.16 -0.92
CA LYS A 13 -11.94 24.00 -1.48
C LYS A 13 -11.14 22.73 -1.27
N LEU A 14 -11.83 21.59 -1.21
CA LEU A 14 -11.17 20.30 -1.10
C LEU A 14 -10.44 20.00 -2.42
N LYS A 15 -9.17 19.60 -2.32
CA LYS A 15 -8.38 19.13 -3.47
C LYS A 15 -8.15 17.63 -3.41
N PHE A 16 -7.87 17.11 -2.23
CA PHE A 16 -7.59 15.69 -2.01
C PHE A 16 -7.99 15.31 -0.60
N PHE A 17 -8.55 14.11 -0.47
CA PHE A 17 -8.89 13.51 0.81
C PHE A 17 -8.58 12.03 0.78
N HIS A 18 -7.97 11.53 1.85
CA HIS A 18 -7.83 10.11 2.13
C HIS A 18 -8.00 9.89 3.62
N ASN A 19 -8.81 8.90 4.00
CA ASN A 19 -8.95 8.45 5.38
C ASN A 19 -9.24 6.95 5.42
N ASN A 20 -8.49 6.20 6.21
CA ASN A 20 -8.72 4.77 6.47
C ASN A 20 -8.74 4.42 7.99
N GLY A 21 -8.88 5.42 8.85
CA GLY A 21 -8.88 5.29 10.31
C GLY A 21 -7.49 5.29 10.96
N CYS A 22 -6.43 4.89 10.24
CA CYS A 22 -5.05 4.94 10.71
C CYS A 22 -4.17 5.92 9.90
N SER A 23 -4.76 6.55 8.89
CA SER A 23 -4.09 7.48 8.01
C SER A 23 -5.09 8.49 7.48
N ALA A 24 -4.87 9.77 7.76
CA ALA A 24 -5.64 10.86 7.19
C ALA A 24 -4.73 11.86 6.45
N ILE A 25 -5.17 12.25 5.25
CA ILE A 25 -4.55 13.30 4.44
C ILE A 25 -5.68 14.17 3.90
N VAL A 26 -5.67 15.45 4.26
CA VAL A 26 -6.62 16.43 3.73
C VAL A 26 -5.84 17.54 3.06
N THR A 27 -6.01 17.73 1.77
CA THR A 27 -5.44 18.86 1.04
C THR A 27 -6.55 19.81 0.65
N VAL A 28 -6.42 21.07 1.05
CA VAL A 28 -7.31 22.14 0.66
C VAL A 28 -6.56 23.21 -0.12
N LYS A 29 -7.24 23.87 -1.05
CA LYS A 29 -6.63 24.85 -1.96
C LYS A 29 -7.50 26.10 -2.11
N LYS A 30 -6.83 27.26 -2.17
CA LYS A 30 -7.42 28.58 -2.49
C LYS A 30 -6.44 29.32 -3.41
N GLY A 31 -6.80 29.49 -4.69
CA GLY A 31 -5.88 30.10 -5.68
C GLY A 31 -4.56 29.33 -5.77
N SER A 32 -3.44 29.99 -5.47
CA SER A 32 -2.10 29.37 -5.38
C SER A 32 -1.78 28.79 -4.00
N SER A 33 -2.56 29.11 -2.96
CA SER A 33 -2.33 28.65 -1.58
C SER A 33 -2.85 27.23 -1.37
N THR A 34 -2.04 26.38 -0.74
CA THR A 34 -2.39 24.99 -0.42
C THR A 34 -2.06 24.70 1.04
N ILE A 35 -2.99 24.08 1.76
CA ILE A 35 -2.77 23.57 3.13
C ILE A 35 -2.95 22.06 3.08
N VAL A 36 -2.03 21.33 3.71
CA VAL A 36 -2.07 19.87 3.83
C VAL A 36 -2.12 19.51 5.31
N PHE A 37 -3.20 18.86 5.72
CA PHE A 37 -3.34 18.26 7.04
C PHE A 37 -2.93 16.79 6.95
N LEU A 38 -2.02 16.38 7.84
CA LEU A 38 -1.44 15.05 7.87
C LEU A 38 -1.60 14.49 9.27
N ASP A 39 -2.04 13.23 9.35
CA ASP A 39 -2.10 12.47 10.59
C ASP A 39 -0.70 11.91 10.93
N SER A 40 -0.18 12.17 12.14
CA SER A 40 1.11 11.64 12.58
C SER A 40 1.13 10.11 12.66
N MET A 41 -0.05 9.47 12.80
CA MET A 41 -0.21 8.01 12.75
C MET A 41 0.19 7.41 11.38
N ASN A 42 0.29 8.23 10.33
CA ASN A 42 0.84 7.83 9.04
C ASN A 42 2.26 7.26 9.17
N TRP A 43 3.03 7.69 10.18
CA TRP A 43 4.40 7.24 10.45
C TRP A 43 4.53 6.55 11.81
N PHE A 44 3.88 7.08 12.84
CA PHE A 44 4.00 6.63 14.23
C PHE A 44 2.65 6.13 14.75
N PRO A 45 2.30 4.84 14.56
CA PRO A 45 1.05 4.26 15.06
C PRO A 45 1.15 3.98 16.57
N GLU A 46 1.31 5.03 17.36
CA GLU A 46 1.38 4.99 18.83
C GLU A 46 0.73 6.23 19.45
N SER A 47 0.35 6.14 20.73
CA SER A 47 -0.21 7.26 21.48
C SER A 47 0.84 8.35 21.71
N LEU A 48 0.42 9.62 21.75
CA LEU A 48 1.30 10.75 22.05
C LEU A 48 2.06 10.61 23.38
N ALA A 49 1.46 9.99 24.40
CA ALA A 49 2.12 9.71 25.67
C ALA A 49 3.37 8.81 25.51
N LYS A 50 3.23 7.69 24.79
CA LYS A 50 4.35 6.81 24.44
C LYS A 50 5.41 7.50 23.59
N THR A 51 5.00 8.38 22.67
CA THR A 51 5.94 9.24 21.93
C THR A 51 6.73 10.13 22.89
N GLY A 52 6.05 10.79 23.82
CA GLY A 52 6.67 11.64 24.84
C GLY A 52 7.67 10.89 25.71
N GLU A 53 7.30 9.71 26.22
CA GLU A 53 8.20 8.83 26.98
C GLU A 53 9.47 8.48 26.19
N ARG A 54 9.32 8.10 24.91
CA ARG A 54 10.45 7.79 24.03
C ARG A 54 11.38 8.98 23.80
N LEU A 55 10.84 10.20 23.79
CA LEU A 55 11.60 11.43 23.60
C LEU A 55 12.17 12.01 24.91
N GLY A 56 11.77 11.48 26.07
CA GLY A 56 12.08 12.09 27.36
C GLY A 56 11.29 13.38 27.64
N ILE A 57 10.18 13.60 26.93
CA ILE A 57 9.27 14.73 27.08
C ILE A 57 7.92 14.16 27.51
N PRO A 58 7.72 13.84 28.82
CA PRO A 58 6.50 13.18 29.26
C PRO A 58 5.30 14.05 28.95
N LYS A 59 4.24 13.39 28.50
CA LYS A 59 2.95 14.02 28.26
C LYS A 59 2.34 14.43 29.61
N MET A 60 1.87 15.67 29.71
CA MET A 60 1.18 16.16 30.90
C MET A 60 -0.22 15.51 31.03
N ASP A 61 -0.67 15.34 32.27
CA ASP A 61 -2.05 15.01 32.60
C ASP A 61 -2.88 16.29 32.77
N ILE A 62 -4.16 16.23 32.42
CA ILE A 62 -5.10 17.34 32.60
C ILE A 62 -6.50 16.81 32.89
N ASP A 63 -7.20 17.48 33.81
CA ASP A 63 -8.64 17.30 34.01
C ASP A 63 -9.39 18.31 33.14
N PHE A 64 -10.00 17.85 32.06
CA PHE A 64 -10.71 18.71 31.11
C PHE A 64 -11.96 19.37 31.69
N ASP A 65 -12.53 18.82 32.76
CA ASP A 65 -13.76 19.35 33.37
C ASP A 65 -13.47 20.53 34.30
N THR A 66 -12.25 20.60 34.85
CA THR A 66 -11.88 21.60 35.87
C THR A 66 -10.71 22.51 35.51
N CYS A 67 -9.97 22.23 34.44
CA CYS A 67 -8.79 23.03 34.09
C CYS A 67 -9.12 24.48 33.71
N THR A 68 -8.20 25.38 34.04
CA THR A 68 -8.22 26.76 33.57
C THR A 68 -7.67 26.87 32.15
N ASP A 69 -8.04 27.93 31.42
CA ASP A 69 -7.50 28.22 30.08
C ASP A 69 -5.96 28.28 30.07
N LYS A 70 -5.35 28.74 31.17
CA LYS A 70 -3.89 28.81 31.32
C LYS A 70 -3.27 27.41 31.40
N GLU A 71 -3.86 26.52 32.21
CA GLU A 71 -3.40 25.12 32.33
C GLU A 71 -3.61 24.38 31.01
N LEU A 72 -4.78 24.56 30.37
CA LEU A 72 -5.08 23.98 29.07
C LEU A 72 -4.09 24.46 27.99
N SER A 73 -3.72 25.74 27.99
CA SER A 73 -2.72 26.28 27.07
C SER A 73 -1.34 25.65 27.28
N ILE A 74 -0.92 25.44 28.53
CA ILE A 74 0.36 24.80 28.86
C ILE A 74 0.35 23.33 28.39
N TYR A 75 -0.72 22.60 28.70
CA TYR A 75 -0.92 21.22 28.25
C TYR A 75 -0.88 21.09 26.72
N CYS A 76 -1.62 21.94 25.99
CA CYS A 76 -1.63 21.92 24.52
C CYS A 76 -0.25 22.24 23.91
N LYS A 77 0.53 23.12 24.55
CA LYS A 77 1.93 23.40 24.14
C LYS A 77 2.85 22.20 24.37
N ASN A 78 2.67 21.46 25.47
CA ASN A 78 3.40 20.21 25.72
C ASN A 78 3.09 19.16 24.65
N ASP A 79 1.81 18.94 24.33
CA ASP A 79 1.40 18.01 23.28
C ASP A 79 1.99 18.39 21.91
N THR A 80 1.97 19.68 21.57
CA THR A 80 2.56 20.20 20.32
C THR A 80 4.08 20.04 20.30
N LEU A 81 4.76 20.27 21.42
CA LEU A 81 6.21 20.12 21.54
C LEU A 81 6.65 18.67 21.32
N ILE A 82 5.90 17.70 21.86
CA ILE A 82 6.18 16.27 21.67
C ILE A 82 6.16 15.92 20.18
N GLU A 83 5.11 16.30 19.44
CA GLU A 83 5.05 16.04 17.99
C GLU A 83 6.11 16.81 17.20
N PHE A 84 6.37 18.07 17.56
CA PHE A 84 7.40 18.88 16.92
C PHE A 84 8.79 18.24 17.01
N GLU A 85 9.22 17.83 18.21
CA GLU A 85 10.50 17.15 18.39
C GLU A 85 10.52 15.76 17.74
N ASN A 86 9.39 15.02 17.77
CA ASN A 86 9.28 13.73 17.09
C ASN A 86 9.58 13.84 15.60
N PHE A 87 8.96 14.79 14.90
CA PHE A 87 9.19 15.00 13.47
C PHE A 87 10.56 15.57 13.16
N LYS A 88 11.10 16.45 14.01
CA LYS A 88 12.46 16.97 13.84
C LYS A 88 13.51 15.86 13.88
N ILE A 89 13.44 14.95 14.85
CA ILE A 89 14.35 13.79 14.93
C ILE A 89 14.12 12.86 13.73
N PHE A 90 12.86 12.66 13.33
CA PHE A 90 12.56 11.80 12.19
C PHE A 90 13.12 12.34 10.87
N ILE A 91 12.99 13.64 10.61
CA ILE A 91 13.57 14.28 9.43
C ILE A 91 15.09 14.14 9.45
N ALA A 92 15.74 14.42 10.58
CA ALA A 92 17.19 14.23 10.74
C ALA A 92 17.58 12.77 10.46
N PHE A 93 16.84 11.79 11.00
CA PHE A 93 17.09 10.37 10.72
C PHE A 93 17.02 10.04 9.22
N LEU A 94 16.05 10.60 8.49
CA LEU A 94 15.91 10.37 7.05
C LEU A 94 17.08 10.98 6.26
N GLU A 95 17.54 12.17 6.65
CA GLU A 95 18.65 12.89 6.02
C GLU A 95 19.99 12.23 6.32
N ASP A 96 20.29 11.97 7.60
CA ASP A 96 21.55 11.38 8.08
C ASP A 96 21.80 9.99 7.48
N ASN A 97 20.74 9.20 7.29
CA ASN A 97 20.83 7.87 6.69
C ASN A 97 20.64 7.89 5.17
N MET A 98 20.53 9.07 4.55
CA MET A 98 20.30 9.24 3.11
C MET A 98 19.16 8.37 2.59
N VAL A 99 18.07 8.26 3.37
CA VAL A 99 16.87 7.51 3.01
C VAL A 99 16.14 8.27 1.91
N GLY A 100 15.83 9.54 2.15
CA GLY A 100 15.12 10.40 1.21
C GLY A 100 14.23 11.40 1.93
N ARG A 101 13.53 12.25 1.18
CA ARG A 101 12.65 13.27 1.78
C ARG A 101 11.45 12.67 2.52
N LEU A 102 10.97 13.37 3.54
CA LEU A 102 9.68 13.10 4.16
C LEU A 102 8.54 13.34 3.15
N CYS A 103 7.72 12.32 2.94
CA CYS A 103 6.47 12.39 2.16
C CYS A 103 5.29 12.06 3.06
N TYR A 104 4.06 12.39 2.63
CA TYR A 104 2.81 12.29 3.40
C TYR A 104 2.51 10.93 4.07
N THR A 105 3.12 9.84 3.60
CA THR A 105 2.94 8.50 4.17
C THR A 105 4.24 7.73 4.12
N ARG A 106 4.37 6.70 4.98
CA ARG A 106 5.48 5.72 4.92
C ARG A 106 5.70 5.16 3.51
N ALA A 107 4.63 4.79 2.80
CA ALA A 107 4.72 4.25 1.45
C ALA A 107 5.24 5.28 0.43
N SER A 108 4.81 6.54 0.53
CA SER A 108 5.31 7.61 -0.34
C SER A 108 6.76 8.00 0.01
N THR A 109 7.17 7.92 1.28
CA THR A 109 8.56 8.09 1.69
C THR A 109 9.43 6.93 1.16
N ALA A 110 8.94 5.69 1.23
CA ALA A 110 9.62 4.53 0.66
C ALA A 110 9.84 4.67 -0.86
N MET A 111 8.84 5.14 -1.60
CA MET A 111 8.97 5.43 -3.03
C MET A 111 9.97 6.57 -3.29
N ALA A 112 9.93 7.64 -2.51
CA ALA A 112 10.89 8.74 -2.64
C ALA A 112 12.33 8.25 -2.39
N ALA A 113 12.52 7.38 -1.40
CA ALA A 113 13.80 6.75 -1.12
C ALA A 113 14.27 5.88 -2.29
N TYR A 114 13.38 5.04 -2.83
CA TYR A 114 13.67 4.23 -4.00
C TYR A 114 14.12 5.07 -5.20
N LEU A 115 13.37 6.13 -5.54
CA LEU A 115 13.69 7.02 -6.65
C LEU A 115 14.97 7.83 -6.44
N PHE A 116 15.29 8.16 -5.19
CA PHE A 116 16.45 8.98 -4.86
C PHE A 116 17.78 8.26 -5.15
N ARG A 117 17.88 6.97 -4.82
CA ARG A 117 19.18 6.25 -4.85
C ARG A 117 19.15 4.82 -5.39
N HIS A 118 17.98 4.28 -5.72
CA HIS A 118 17.85 2.86 -6.08
C HIS A 118 17.24 2.64 -7.47
N TYR A 119 16.84 3.70 -8.17
CA TYR A 119 16.33 3.66 -9.54
C TYR A 119 17.48 3.58 -10.56
N HIS A 120 18.17 2.43 -10.59
CA HIS A 120 19.31 2.19 -11.48
C HIS A 120 18.90 1.75 -12.89
N THR A 121 17.72 1.14 -13.01
CA THR A 121 17.19 0.62 -14.28
C THR A 121 15.91 1.39 -14.63
N PRO A 122 15.81 1.98 -15.83
CA PRO A 122 14.59 2.62 -16.27
C PRO A 122 13.39 1.67 -16.27
N ILE A 123 12.27 2.13 -15.73
CA ILE A 123 10.98 1.44 -15.74
C ILE A 123 10.07 2.22 -16.68
N TYR A 124 9.66 1.58 -17.77
CA TYR A 124 8.86 2.16 -18.83
C TYR A 124 7.38 1.88 -18.60
N ILE A 125 6.56 2.91 -18.81
CA ILE A 125 5.10 2.83 -18.69
C ILE A 125 4.53 2.76 -20.10
N HIS A 126 3.62 1.82 -20.34
CA HIS A 126 2.85 1.71 -21.58
C HIS A 126 1.36 1.97 -21.31
N ASN A 127 0.59 2.12 -22.39
CA ASN A 127 -0.85 2.42 -22.36
C ASN A 127 -1.69 1.39 -23.15
N ASN A 128 -1.13 0.22 -23.47
CA ASN A 128 -1.88 -0.88 -24.09
C ASN A 128 -2.96 -1.40 -23.13
N ALA A 129 -4.23 -1.14 -23.45
CA ALA A 129 -5.37 -1.44 -22.58
C ALA A 129 -5.61 -2.94 -22.34
N GLU A 130 -5.37 -3.78 -23.34
CA GLU A 130 -5.51 -5.24 -23.24
C GLU A 130 -4.45 -5.82 -22.29
N ALA A 131 -3.20 -5.39 -22.45
CA ALA A 131 -2.11 -5.79 -21.56
C ALA A 131 -2.38 -5.36 -20.10
N ILE A 132 -2.82 -4.10 -19.89
CA ILE A 132 -3.17 -3.58 -18.56
C ILE A 132 -4.30 -4.41 -17.93
N THR A 133 -5.26 -4.89 -18.72
CA THR A 133 -6.35 -5.74 -18.20
C THR A 133 -5.79 -7.05 -17.67
N ILE A 134 -4.95 -7.74 -18.45
CA ILE A 134 -4.28 -9.00 -18.06
C ILE A 134 -3.41 -8.78 -16.81
N GLU A 135 -2.61 -7.71 -16.77
CA GLU A 135 -1.80 -7.34 -15.60
C GLU A 135 -2.65 -7.20 -14.33
N ARG A 136 -3.80 -6.52 -14.42
CA ARG A 136 -4.67 -6.28 -13.26
C ARG A 136 -5.42 -7.53 -12.81
N GLU A 137 -5.77 -8.42 -13.73
CA GLU A 137 -6.35 -9.73 -13.43
C GLU A 137 -5.35 -10.64 -12.68
N SER A 138 -4.07 -10.57 -13.06
CA SER A 138 -3.00 -11.34 -12.41
C SER A 138 -2.71 -10.90 -10.97
N TYR A 139 -3.04 -9.65 -10.61
CA TYR A 139 -2.69 -9.09 -9.30
C TYR A 139 -3.55 -9.66 -8.17
N LYS A 140 -3.02 -10.62 -7.40
CA LYS A 140 -3.71 -11.36 -6.34
C LYS A 140 -3.07 -11.16 -4.97
N GLY A 141 -3.84 -11.39 -3.91
CA GLY A 141 -3.37 -11.33 -2.53
C GLY A 141 -2.67 -12.63 -2.09
N GLY A 142 -2.18 -12.65 -0.85
CA GLY A 142 -1.64 -13.87 -0.25
C GLY A 142 -2.72 -14.93 0.01
N ARG A 143 -2.31 -16.20 0.10
CA ARG A 143 -3.17 -17.32 0.46
C ARG A 143 -3.55 -17.23 1.94
N CYS A 144 -4.84 -17.13 2.22
CA CYS A 144 -5.39 -17.17 3.57
C CYS A 144 -6.68 -17.98 3.54
N GLU A 145 -6.60 -19.25 3.94
CA GLU A 145 -7.73 -20.16 4.02
C GLU A 145 -7.55 -21.17 5.15
N CYS A 146 -8.66 -21.80 5.56
CA CYS A 146 -8.61 -22.90 6.54
C CYS A 146 -8.20 -24.19 5.82
N PHE A 147 -7.00 -24.69 6.12
CA PHE A 147 -6.51 -25.97 5.57
C PHE A 147 -7.16 -27.18 6.25
N VAL A 148 -7.54 -27.04 7.53
CA VAL A 148 -8.18 -28.07 8.35
C VAL A 148 -9.29 -27.42 9.17
N LEU A 149 -10.44 -28.09 9.28
CA LEU A 149 -11.58 -27.69 10.11
C LEU A 149 -11.80 -28.75 11.19
N GLY A 150 -11.98 -28.32 12.44
CA GLY A 150 -12.25 -29.22 13.56
C GLY A 150 -11.59 -28.78 14.85
N ASP A 151 -11.79 -29.56 15.92
CA ASP A 151 -11.05 -29.39 17.16
C ASP A 151 -9.66 -30.04 17.02
N LEU A 152 -8.64 -29.22 17.20
CA LEU A 152 -7.25 -29.62 17.17
C LEU A 152 -6.60 -29.48 18.55
N SER A 153 -7.38 -29.34 19.62
CA SER A 153 -6.89 -29.25 21.00
C SER A 153 -6.14 -30.52 21.44
N GLY A 154 -5.24 -30.38 22.42
CA GLY A 154 -4.49 -31.50 23.00
C GLY A 154 -3.19 -31.89 22.27
N GLN A 155 -2.78 -31.14 21.24
CA GLN A 155 -1.51 -31.36 20.52
C GLN A 155 -0.68 -30.07 20.42
N PRO A 156 0.65 -30.16 20.21
CA PRO A 156 1.48 -28.98 20.02
C PRO A 156 1.25 -28.34 18.65
N PHE A 157 1.29 -27.00 18.61
CA PHE A 157 1.27 -26.22 17.38
C PHE A 157 2.60 -25.50 17.18
N TYR A 158 3.11 -25.54 15.96
CA TYR A 158 4.30 -24.81 15.56
C TYR A 158 3.93 -23.78 14.50
N VAL A 159 4.31 -22.51 14.74
CA VAL A 159 4.07 -21.41 13.81
C VAL A 159 5.40 -20.94 13.25
N PHE A 160 5.55 -21.04 11.93
CA PHE A 160 6.72 -20.55 11.20
C PHE A 160 6.32 -19.34 10.37
N ASP A 161 7.14 -18.29 10.40
CA ASP A 161 6.93 -17.05 9.63
C ASP A 161 8.20 -16.72 8.84
N VAL A 162 8.02 -16.28 7.60
CA VAL A 162 9.14 -15.89 6.74
C VAL A 162 9.58 -14.47 7.10
N ASN A 163 10.83 -14.35 7.54
CA ASN A 163 11.45 -13.06 7.83
C ASN A 163 11.40 -12.12 6.61
N SER A 164 10.49 -11.14 6.66
CA SER A 164 10.35 -10.13 5.60
C SER A 164 10.14 -10.75 4.21
N LEU A 165 9.12 -11.62 4.07
CA LEU A 165 8.80 -12.34 2.83
C LEU A 165 8.87 -11.48 1.55
N TYR A 166 8.11 -10.39 1.47
CA TYR A 166 8.10 -9.54 0.26
C TYR A 166 9.47 -8.92 -0.03
N PRO A 167 10.16 -8.27 0.93
CA PRO A 167 11.53 -7.82 0.74
C PRO A 167 12.49 -8.92 0.29
N PHE A 168 12.39 -10.14 0.85
CA PHE A 168 13.21 -11.26 0.43
C PHE A 168 12.99 -11.60 -1.06
N VAL A 169 11.72 -11.67 -1.49
CA VAL A 169 11.37 -11.89 -2.90
C VAL A 169 11.86 -10.72 -3.78
N MET A 170 11.69 -9.47 -3.34
CA MET A 170 12.19 -8.28 -4.04
C MET A 170 13.72 -8.29 -4.20
N GLN A 171 14.44 -8.76 -3.20
CA GLN A 171 15.91 -8.80 -3.20
C GLN A 171 16.46 -9.83 -4.20
N ARG A 172 15.78 -10.97 -4.32
CA ARG A 172 16.31 -12.18 -4.97
C ARG A 172 15.88 -12.36 -6.42
N ASN A 173 14.91 -11.60 -6.90
CA ASN A 173 14.28 -11.84 -8.20
C ASN A 173 14.38 -10.62 -9.14
N SER A 174 14.13 -10.89 -10.42
CA SER A 174 13.93 -9.88 -11.46
C SER A 174 12.45 -9.57 -11.61
N PHE A 175 12.16 -8.34 -12.01
CA PHE A 175 10.79 -7.81 -12.15
C PHE A 175 10.65 -7.09 -13.50
N PRO A 176 9.42 -7.01 -14.05
CA PRO A 176 9.19 -6.37 -15.35
C PRO A 176 9.58 -4.89 -15.31
N THR A 177 10.31 -4.45 -16.35
CA THR A 177 10.76 -3.06 -16.49
C THR A 177 10.23 -2.39 -17.75
N LYS A 178 9.94 -3.14 -18.81
CA LYS A 178 9.49 -2.57 -20.08
C LYS A 178 8.64 -3.54 -20.85
N TYR A 179 7.47 -3.08 -21.29
CA TYR A 179 6.60 -3.83 -22.20
C TYR A 179 7.33 -4.14 -23.51
N VAL A 180 7.29 -5.42 -23.90
CA VAL A 180 7.83 -5.88 -25.17
C VAL A 180 6.69 -6.11 -26.14
N LYS A 181 5.77 -7.03 -25.82
CA LYS A 181 4.73 -7.45 -26.76
C LYS A 181 3.56 -8.17 -26.08
N LEU A 182 2.36 -7.92 -26.59
CA LEU A 182 1.15 -8.73 -26.40
C LEU A 182 1.13 -9.82 -27.49
N HIS A 183 0.95 -11.06 -27.07
CA HIS A 183 0.88 -12.23 -27.93
C HIS A 183 -0.46 -12.93 -27.75
N HIS A 184 -1.15 -13.18 -28.86
CA HIS A 184 -2.37 -13.97 -28.89
C HIS A 184 -2.05 -15.39 -29.33
N HIS A 185 -2.70 -16.38 -28.70
CA HIS A 185 -2.62 -17.80 -29.09
C HIS A 185 -1.20 -18.36 -29.14
N LEU A 186 -0.37 -18.01 -28.15
CA LEU A 186 0.98 -18.54 -28.03
C LEU A 186 0.95 -20.06 -27.80
N THR A 187 1.91 -20.80 -28.35
CA THR A 187 2.08 -22.21 -28.00
C THR A 187 2.72 -22.34 -26.61
N THR A 188 2.59 -23.49 -25.96
CA THR A 188 3.29 -23.78 -24.70
C THR A 188 4.80 -23.72 -24.86
N THR A 189 5.34 -24.18 -26.00
CA THR A 189 6.75 -24.03 -26.35
C THR A 189 7.16 -22.57 -26.46
N GLY A 190 6.38 -21.75 -27.18
CA GLY A 190 6.64 -20.32 -27.29
C GLY A 190 6.58 -19.60 -25.94
N LEU A 191 5.68 -20.02 -25.05
CA LEU A 191 5.61 -19.50 -23.68
C LEU A 191 6.88 -19.80 -22.90
N ASN A 192 7.37 -21.04 -22.99
CA ASN A 192 8.60 -21.47 -22.32
C ASN A 192 9.83 -20.71 -22.85
N GLU A 193 9.89 -20.46 -24.16
CA GLU A 193 10.94 -19.63 -24.76
C GLU A 193 10.94 -18.21 -24.20
N LEU A 194 9.78 -17.56 -24.07
CA LEU A 194 9.68 -16.23 -23.46
C LEU A 194 10.11 -16.23 -21.99
N LEU A 195 9.65 -17.21 -21.20
CA LEU A 195 9.98 -17.31 -19.77
C LEU A 195 11.47 -17.53 -19.48
N SER A 196 12.24 -18.01 -20.47
CA SER A 196 13.69 -18.22 -20.32
C SER A 196 14.48 -16.92 -20.08
N ASN A 197 13.98 -15.77 -20.55
CA ASN A 197 14.69 -14.50 -20.46
C ASN A 197 13.80 -13.28 -20.22
N GLN A 198 12.48 -13.40 -20.29
CA GLN A 198 11.52 -12.31 -20.07
C GLN A 198 10.63 -12.55 -18.85
N ALA A 199 10.11 -11.46 -18.29
CA ALA A 199 8.96 -11.56 -17.39
C ALA A 199 7.69 -11.70 -18.24
N VAL A 200 6.76 -12.54 -17.81
CA VAL A 200 5.53 -12.85 -18.54
C VAL A 200 4.34 -12.84 -17.59
N VAL A 201 3.22 -12.29 -18.07
CA VAL A 201 1.90 -12.52 -17.51
C VAL A 201 1.04 -13.16 -18.60
N ALA A 202 0.31 -14.22 -18.28
CA ALA A 202 -0.48 -14.94 -19.28
C ALA A 202 -1.81 -15.41 -18.74
N ARG A 203 -2.84 -15.29 -19.58
CA ARG A 203 -4.15 -15.87 -19.37
C ARG A 203 -4.16 -17.27 -19.96
N VAL A 204 -4.40 -18.26 -19.13
CA VAL A 204 -4.21 -19.68 -19.43
C VAL A 204 -5.41 -20.50 -18.97
N ILE A 205 -5.65 -21.61 -19.67
CA ILE A 205 -6.46 -22.71 -19.16
C ILE A 205 -5.49 -23.70 -18.53
N ILE A 206 -5.73 -24.01 -17.26
CA ILE A 206 -4.95 -24.99 -16.51
C ILE A 206 -5.81 -26.17 -16.11
N GLU A 207 -5.17 -27.32 -15.95
CA GLU A 207 -5.71 -28.52 -15.33
C GLU A 207 -4.75 -28.97 -14.24
N THR A 208 -5.24 -29.07 -13.00
CA THR A 208 -4.41 -29.47 -11.86
C THR A 208 -5.22 -30.17 -10.79
N THR A 209 -4.58 -31.07 -10.05
CA THR A 209 -5.15 -31.66 -8.83
C THR A 209 -4.70 -30.91 -7.57
N GLU A 210 -3.87 -29.88 -7.72
CA GLU A 210 -3.24 -29.14 -6.63
C GLU A 210 -3.85 -27.74 -6.45
N PRO A 211 -4.23 -27.33 -5.22
CA PRO A 211 -4.80 -26.02 -4.96
C PRO A 211 -3.69 -24.96 -4.86
N VAL A 212 -3.01 -24.66 -5.97
CA VAL A 212 -1.82 -23.78 -6.01
C VAL A 212 -2.05 -22.47 -6.76
N TYR A 213 -3.01 -22.42 -7.69
CA TYR A 213 -3.28 -21.23 -8.48
C TYR A 213 -4.46 -20.44 -7.90
N ALA A 214 -4.20 -19.19 -7.52
CA ALA A 214 -5.23 -18.31 -7.01
C ALA A 214 -6.15 -17.81 -8.14
N ILE A 215 -7.45 -17.76 -7.89
CA ILE A 215 -8.44 -17.01 -8.69
C ILE A 215 -9.29 -16.11 -7.79
N LYS A 216 -9.84 -15.03 -8.35
CA LYS A 216 -10.78 -14.15 -7.65
C LYS A 216 -12.21 -14.46 -8.08
N HIS A 217 -13.03 -14.95 -7.15
CA HIS A 217 -14.45 -15.23 -7.36
C HIS A 217 -15.25 -14.76 -6.14
N GLY A 218 -15.41 -13.44 -5.99
CA GLY A 218 -15.92 -12.77 -4.78
C GLY A 218 -14.90 -12.76 -3.61
N ARG A 219 -14.16 -13.85 -3.45
CA ARG A 219 -12.98 -14.00 -2.58
C ARG A 219 -11.83 -14.64 -3.35
N THR A 220 -10.62 -14.63 -2.79
CA THR A 220 -9.49 -15.38 -3.36
C THR A 220 -9.65 -16.86 -2.99
N ILE A 221 -9.67 -17.75 -3.98
CA ILE A 221 -9.78 -19.21 -3.82
C ILE A 221 -8.70 -19.92 -4.63
N PHE A 222 -8.41 -21.17 -4.27
CA PHE A 222 -7.40 -22.03 -4.90
C PHE A 222 -8.05 -23.34 -5.38
N PRO A 223 -8.77 -23.32 -6.52
CA PRO A 223 -9.51 -24.48 -6.99
C PRO A 223 -8.60 -25.54 -7.61
N VAL A 224 -9.16 -26.73 -7.79
CA VAL A 224 -8.58 -27.85 -8.55
C VAL A 224 -9.51 -28.22 -9.71
N GLY A 225 -9.02 -29.00 -10.66
CA GLY A 225 -9.70 -29.33 -11.91
C GLY A 225 -9.25 -28.40 -13.05
N THR A 226 -10.15 -28.18 -14.01
CA THR A 226 -9.88 -27.35 -15.20
C THR A 226 -10.52 -25.98 -15.06
N PHE A 227 -9.73 -24.92 -15.20
CA PHE A 227 -10.24 -23.55 -15.12
C PHE A 227 -9.33 -22.53 -15.82
N GLU A 228 -9.91 -21.38 -16.18
CA GLU A 228 -9.18 -20.23 -16.70
C GLU A 228 -8.63 -19.37 -15.55
N THR A 229 -7.39 -18.91 -15.68
CA THR A 229 -6.74 -18.00 -14.72
C THR A 229 -5.65 -17.18 -15.41
N THR A 230 -5.27 -16.06 -14.79
CA THR A 230 -4.18 -15.20 -15.25
C THR A 230 -2.99 -15.32 -14.29
N LEU A 231 -1.85 -15.78 -14.78
CA LEU A 231 -0.67 -16.13 -13.98
C LEU A 231 0.54 -15.28 -14.35
N CYS A 232 1.39 -14.99 -13.37
CA CYS A 232 2.68 -14.33 -13.54
C CYS A 232 3.83 -15.33 -13.68
N THR A 233 5.02 -14.87 -14.08
CA THR A 233 6.23 -15.69 -14.30
C THR A 233 6.41 -16.85 -13.31
N PRO A 234 6.38 -16.68 -11.97
CA PRO A 234 6.63 -17.80 -11.05
C PRO A 234 5.56 -18.88 -11.11
N GLU A 235 4.29 -18.49 -11.22
CA GLU A 235 3.15 -19.40 -11.35
C GLU A 235 3.17 -20.12 -12.71
N LEU A 236 3.57 -19.42 -13.77
CA LEU A 236 3.70 -19.99 -15.12
C LEU A 236 4.83 -21.01 -15.21
N LEU A 237 5.98 -20.74 -14.58
CA LEU A 237 7.10 -21.69 -14.50
C LEU A 237 6.68 -22.97 -13.77
N TYR A 238 6.01 -22.83 -12.63
CA TYR A 238 5.46 -23.97 -11.89
C TYR A 238 4.47 -24.77 -12.75
N ALA A 239 3.57 -24.08 -13.46
CA ALA A 239 2.59 -24.72 -14.32
C ALA A 239 3.21 -25.47 -15.50
N LEU A 240 4.30 -24.95 -16.09
CA LEU A 240 5.03 -25.64 -17.15
C LEU A 240 5.76 -26.87 -16.62
N GLU A 241 6.45 -26.75 -15.49
CA GLU A 241 7.21 -27.84 -14.87
C GLU A 241 6.32 -29.05 -14.56
N HIS A 242 5.09 -28.80 -14.11
CA HIS A 242 4.12 -29.84 -13.75
C HIS A 242 3.16 -30.22 -14.88
N GLY A 243 3.32 -29.65 -16.08
CA GLY A 243 2.44 -29.92 -17.22
C GLY A 243 0.99 -29.48 -17.02
N HIS A 244 0.75 -28.49 -16.16
CA HIS A 244 -0.59 -28.01 -15.81
C HIS A 244 -1.21 -27.10 -16.88
N ILE A 245 -0.43 -26.55 -17.83
CA ILE A 245 -0.95 -25.65 -18.87
C ILE A 245 -1.59 -26.44 -20.00
N VAL A 246 -2.92 -26.38 -20.10
CA VAL A 246 -3.70 -26.96 -21.20
C VAL A 246 -3.66 -26.05 -22.44
N LYS A 247 -3.82 -24.74 -22.23
CA LYS A 247 -3.86 -23.76 -23.33
C LYS A 247 -3.41 -22.38 -22.87
N VAL A 248 -2.66 -21.68 -23.72
CA VAL A 248 -2.36 -20.26 -23.55
C VAL A 248 -3.34 -19.45 -24.40
N LEU A 249 -4.09 -18.56 -23.77
CA LEU A 249 -5.07 -17.70 -24.46
C LEU A 249 -4.36 -16.44 -24.97
N ASP A 250 -3.82 -15.67 -24.03
CA ASP A 250 -3.09 -14.43 -24.28
C ASP A 250 -1.90 -14.33 -23.33
N SER A 251 -0.84 -13.65 -23.75
CA SER A 251 0.31 -13.37 -22.89
C SER A 251 0.93 -12.02 -23.20
N VAL A 252 1.49 -11.38 -22.17
CA VAL A 252 2.27 -10.16 -22.32
C VAL A 252 3.67 -10.43 -21.81
N SER A 253 4.68 -10.05 -22.59
CA SER A 253 6.08 -10.21 -22.20
C SER A 253 6.76 -8.86 -21.98
N TYR A 254 7.74 -8.86 -21.07
CA TYR A 254 8.46 -7.69 -20.62
C TYR A 254 9.96 -7.98 -20.51
N GLU A 255 10.79 -6.97 -20.77
CA GLU A 255 12.15 -6.94 -20.25
C GLU A 255 12.10 -6.97 -18.71
N GLN A 256 13.13 -7.53 -18.07
CA GLN A 256 13.18 -7.68 -16.62
C GLN A 256 14.56 -7.35 -16.06
N ALA A 257 14.59 -6.87 -14.82
CA ALA A 257 15.83 -6.58 -14.09
C ALA A 257 15.61 -6.70 -12.56
N PRO A 258 16.68 -6.89 -11.76
CA PRO A 258 16.62 -6.93 -10.29
C PRO A 258 16.47 -5.52 -9.68
N ILE A 259 15.39 -4.83 -10.02
CA ILE A 259 15.18 -3.40 -9.74
C ILE A 259 15.09 -3.05 -8.25
N PHE A 260 14.75 -4.02 -7.37
CA PHE A 260 14.56 -3.75 -5.94
C PHE A 260 15.75 -4.14 -5.06
N SER A 261 16.73 -4.87 -5.60
CA SER A 261 17.78 -5.50 -4.79
C SER A 261 18.58 -4.49 -3.98
N SER A 262 19.02 -3.39 -4.61
CA SER A 262 19.76 -2.33 -3.92
C SER A 262 18.95 -1.69 -2.79
N TYR A 263 17.67 -1.39 -3.02
CA TYR A 263 16.80 -0.78 -2.01
C TYR A 263 16.64 -1.69 -0.79
N VAL A 264 16.34 -2.97 -1.01
CA VAL A 264 16.15 -3.92 0.09
C VAL A 264 17.44 -4.11 0.87
N ASN A 265 18.58 -4.23 0.20
CA ASN A 265 19.88 -4.37 0.87
C ASN A 265 20.18 -3.17 1.79
N THR A 266 19.99 -1.95 1.30
CA THR A 266 20.22 -0.73 2.08
C THR A 266 19.27 -0.62 3.27
N MET A 267 17.97 -0.82 3.07
CA MET A 267 16.98 -0.73 4.16
C MET A 267 17.16 -1.85 5.19
N TYR A 268 17.54 -3.05 4.76
CA TYR A 268 17.80 -4.16 5.66
C TYR A 268 19.04 -3.90 6.52
N ALA A 269 20.13 -3.39 5.94
CA ALA A 269 21.32 -2.99 6.68
C ALA A 269 21.00 -1.90 7.72
N LEU A 270 20.28 -0.85 7.32
CA LEU A 270 19.84 0.20 8.24
C LEU A 270 18.97 -0.36 9.38
N ARG A 271 18.08 -1.31 9.08
CA ARG A 271 17.28 -1.98 10.10
C ARG A 271 18.15 -2.77 11.09
N ARG A 272 19.20 -3.44 10.61
CA ARG A 272 20.17 -4.15 11.47
C ARG A 272 20.89 -3.18 12.40
N ASP A 273 21.34 -2.04 11.89
CA ASP A 273 21.99 -1.01 12.70
C ASP A 273 21.05 -0.48 13.80
N CYS A 274 19.76 -0.27 13.50
CA CYS A 274 18.76 0.09 14.52
C CYS A 274 18.61 -0.99 15.59
N ILE A 275 18.61 -2.28 15.22
CA ILE A 275 18.55 -3.41 16.17
C ILE A 275 19.76 -3.38 17.09
N ASP A 276 20.96 -3.22 16.53
CA ASP A 276 22.21 -3.26 17.28
C ASP A 276 22.31 -2.08 18.26
N ARG A 277 21.78 -0.91 17.87
CA ARG A 277 21.61 0.27 18.75
C ARG A 277 20.43 0.18 19.72
N LYS A 278 19.63 -0.90 19.65
CA LYS A 278 18.40 -1.11 20.43
C LYS A 278 17.33 -0.02 20.20
N ASP A 279 17.35 0.63 19.04
CA ASP A 279 16.37 1.63 18.65
C ASP A 279 15.13 0.97 18.03
N ARG A 280 14.23 0.52 18.90
CA ARG A 280 13.01 -0.21 18.50
C ARG A 280 12.06 0.61 17.64
N ALA A 281 12.01 1.93 17.83
CA ALA A 281 11.09 2.78 17.08
C ALA A 281 11.52 2.89 15.62
N TYR A 282 12.81 3.18 15.39
CA TYR A 282 13.36 3.28 14.04
C TYR A 282 13.55 1.92 13.37
N GLU A 283 13.84 0.85 14.13
CA GLU A 283 13.80 -0.53 13.60
C GLU A 283 12.45 -0.84 12.95
N ARG A 284 11.36 -0.55 13.67
CA ARG A 284 9.99 -0.76 13.20
C ARG A 284 9.65 0.16 12.02
N LEU A 285 10.08 1.41 12.06
CA LEU A 285 9.88 2.36 10.96
C LEU A 285 10.57 1.87 9.67
N VAL A 286 11.85 1.50 9.75
CA VAL A 286 12.63 1.01 8.60
C VAL A 286 12.03 -0.29 8.07
N LYS A 287 11.59 -1.19 8.95
CA LYS A 287 10.80 -2.37 8.56
C LYS A 287 9.58 -1.99 7.71
N TYR A 288 8.82 -0.97 8.12
CA TYR A 288 7.66 -0.51 7.37
C TYR A 288 8.03 0.15 6.04
N LEU A 289 9.08 0.97 5.99
CA LEU A 289 9.56 1.56 4.73
C LEU A 289 9.91 0.46 3.73
N MET A 290 10.71 -0.52 4.17
CA MET A 290 11.11 -1.67 3.37
C MET A 290 9.92 -2.47 2.83
N ASN A 291 8.91 -2.72 3.67
CA ASN A 291 7.71 -3.46 3.28
C ASN A 291 6.72 -2.65 2.45
N SER A 292 6.70 -1.32 2.55
CA SER A 292 5.67 -0.49 1.92
C SER A 292 5.97 -0.16 0.46
N LEU A 293 7.22 -0.35 0.00
CA LEU A 293 7.62 -0.01 -1.36
C LEU A 293 6.83 -0.81 -2.41
N TYR A 294 6.72 -2.13 -2.29
CA TYR A 294 6.04 -2.95 -3.31
C TYR A 294 4.57 -2.53 -3.49
N GLY A 295 3.91 -2.11 -2.40
CA GLY A 295 2.52 -1.65 -2.42
C GLY A 295 2.33 -0.42 -3.32
N LYS A 296 3.37 0.41 -3.50
CA LYS A 296 3.34 1.55 -4.43
C LYS A 296 3.30 1.12 -5.90
N PHE A 297 3.95 0.01 -6.25
CA PHE A 297 3.90 -0.55 -7.61
C PHE A 297 2.56 -1.23 -7.91
N GLY A 298 1.88 -1.76 -6.89
CA GLY A 298 0.54 -2.32 -7.01
C GLY A 298 -0.61 -1.30 -6.85
N GLN A 299 -0.30 -0.03 -6.65
CA GLN A 299 -1.29 0.98 -6.28
C GLN A 299 -2.39 1.10 -7.36
N LYS A 300 -3.64 1.19 -6.90
CA LYS A 300 -4.78 1.60 -7.72
C LYS A 300 -5.06 3.08 -7.46
N ALA A 301 -5.46 3.80 -8.50
CA ALA A 301 -6.08 5.10 -8.32
C ALA A 301 -7.51 4.85 -7.83
N GLU A 302 -7.85 5.31 -6.63
CA GLU A 302 -9.25 5.50 -6.24
C GLU A 302 -9.64 6.90 -6.71
N GLU A 303 -10.68 6.99 -7.55
CA GLU A 303 -11.14 8.27 -8.06
C GLU A 303 -12.38 8.70 -7.30
N TRP A 304 -12.30 9.82 -6.58
CA TRP A 304 -13.46 10.47 -5.98
C TRP A 304 -13.90 11.59 -6.90
N VAL A 305 -15.04 11.40 -7.55
CA VAL A 305 -15.59 12.37 -8.50
C VAL A 305 -16.59 13.24 -7.77
N LYS A 306 -16.43 14.56 -7.87
CA LYS A 306 -17.43 15.50 -7.34
C LYS A 306 -18.73 15.34 -8.14
N ILE A 307 -19.82 15.07 -7.43
CA ILE A 307 -21.17 14.89 -8.02
C ILE A 307 -22.14 15.99 -7.60
N GLY A 308 -21.78 16.88 -6.66
CA GLY A 308 -22.63 18.00 -6.28
C GLY A 308 -22.04 18.93 -5.22
N ASP A 309 -22.78 20.00 -4.94
CA ASP A 309 -22.54 20.95 -3.85
C ASP A 309 -23.64 20.78 -2.79
N VAL A 310 -23.25 20.68 -1.53
CA VAL A 310 -24.11 20.38 -0.37
C VAL A 310 -23.74 21.28 0.83
N PRO A 311 -23.83 22.62 0.71
CA PRO A 311 -23.23 23.59 1.66
C PRO A 311 -23.83 23.62 3.07
N GLY A 312 -24.78 22.74 3.42
CA GLY A 312 -25.35 22.61 4.76
C GLY A 312 -25.29 21.19 5.35
N GLU A 313 -24.72 20.24 4.60
CA GLU A 313 -24.62 18.86 5.05
C GLU A 313 -23.42 18.66 5.98
N PRO A 314 -23.55 17.89 7.07
CA PRO A 314 -22.41 17.54 7.91
C PRO A 314 -21.44 16.61 7.16
N ASP A 315 -20.15 16.81 7.40
CA ASP A 315 -19.11 15.94 6.86
C ASP A 315 -19.31 14.50 7.34
N ARG A 316 -19.45 13.56 6.39
CA ARG A 316 -19.70 12.14 6.66
C ARG A 316 -19.35 11.26 5.48
N GLU A 317 -19.29 9.97 5.76
CA GLU A 317 -19.20 8.90 4.78
C GLU A 317 -20.51 8.12 4.75
N GLU A 318 -21.02 7.80 3.56
CA GLU A 318 -22.28 7.08 3.41
C GLU A 318 -22.14 5.93 2.42
N LEU A 319 -22.61 4.75 2.81
CA LEU A 319 -22.69 3.56 1.96
C LEU A 319 -24.12 3.46 1.42
N VAL A 320 -24.27 3.68 0.12
CA VAL A 320 -25.55 3.64 -0.58
C VAL A 320 -25.69 2.32 -1.32
N TYR A 321 -26.73 1.56 -0.97
CA TYR A 321 -27.07 0.31 -1.64
C TYR A 321 -28.09 0.60 -2.74
N ASN A 322 -27.62 0.70 -3.98
CA ASN A 322 -28.49 0.82 -5.13
C ASN A 322 -29.03 -0.56 -5.48
N LEU A 323 -30.35 -0.70 -5.55
CA LEU A 323 -31.01 -1.97 -5.87
C LEU A 323 -31.11 -2.22 -7.38
N ASN A 324 -31.10 -1.17 -8.21
CA ASN A 324 -31.18 -1.24 -9.68
C ASN A 324 -30.34 -0.14 -10.34
N PRO A 325 -29.15 -0.45 -10.90
CA PRO A 325 -28.45 -1.74 -10.83
C PRO A 325 -27.99 -2.05 -9.40
N ARG A 326 -27.80 -3.35 -9.08
CA ARG A 326 -27.19 -3.76 -7.80
C ARG A 326 -25.75 -3.24 -7.72
N LYS A 327 -25.57 -2.08 -7.08
CA LYS A 327 -24.29 -1.41 -6.91
C LYS A 327 -24.19 -0.87 -5.50
N ILE A 328 -23.07 -1.10 -4.84
CA ILE A 328 -22.73 -0.42 -3.59
C ILE A 328 -21.93 0.82 -3.99
N THR A 329 -22.49 1.99 -3.69
CA THR A 329 -21.83 3.28 -3.92
C THR A 329 -21.35 3.83 -2.58
N ARG A 330 -20.15 4.42 -2.56
CA ARG A 330 -19.68 5.20 -1.41
C ARG A 330 -19.77 6.68 -1.75
N LEU A 331 -20.51 7.42 -0.93
CA LEU A 331 -20.61 8.87 -0.98
C LEU A 331 -19.79 9.50 0.13
N ARG A 332 -19.23 10.67 -0.15
CA ARG A 332 -18.52 11.50 0.82
C ARG A 332 -19.07 12.92 0.78
N TYR A 333 -19.49 13.39 1.94
CA TYR A 333 -19.80 14.79 2.20
C TYR A 333 -18.59 15.40 2.88
N LEU A 334 -17.98 16.41 2.27
CA LEU A 334 -16.82 17.08 2.85
C LEU A 334 -16.69 18.51 2.33
N LEU A 335 -16.53 19.48 3.24
CA LEU A 335 -16.39 20.91 2.90
C LEU A 335 -17.55 21.49 2.08
N GLY A 336 -18.76 20.98 2.27
CA GLY A 336 -19.94 21.40 1.51
C GLY A 336 -19.95 20.90 0.07
N GLU A 337 -19.13 19.89 -0.26
CA GLU A 337 -19.09 19.22 -1.55
C GLU A 337 -19.43 17.73 -1.38
N LEU A 338 -20.09 17.14 -2.38
CA LEU A 338 -20.47 15.73 -2.42
C LEU A 338 -19.65 14.99 -3.48
N PHE A 339 -19.05 13.87 -3.09
CA PHE A 339 -18.22 13.04 -3.96
C PHE A 339 -18.72 11.59 -4.00
N GLU A 340 -18.64 10.96 -5.16
CA GLU A 340 -18.84 9.51 -5.35
C GLU A 340 -17.51 8.83 -5.62
N ARG A 341 -17.27 7.68 -4.97
CA ARG A 341 -16.11 6.83 -5.27
C ARG A 341 -16.36 6.04 -6.56
N GLN A 342 -15.55 6.29 -7.59
CA GLN A 342 -15.46 5.47 -8.79
C GLN A 342 -14.28 4.49 -8.66
N GLY A 343 -14.52 3.22 -8.98
CA GLY A 343 -13.57 2.11 -8.82
C GLY A 343 -14.00 1.08 -7.79
#